data_AF-A0A957F860-F1
#
_entry.id   AF-A0A957F860-F1
#
_cell.length_a   1.000
_cell.length_b   1.000
_cell.length_c   1.000
_cell.angle_alpha   90.00
_cell.angle_beta   90.00
_cell.angle_gamma   90.00
#
_symmetry.space_group_name_H-M   'P 1'
#
loop_
_entity.id
_entity.type
_entity.pdbx_description
1 polymer ?
#
loop_
_entity_poly.entity_id
_entity_poly.type
_entity_poly.pdbx_seq_one_letter_code
_entity_poly.pdbx_strand_id
1 'polypeptide(L)'
;MKRPFCVILVIVSSLVGLMQLTHVLQAAPAVAAPAAALPSAAPKARAIIQAASFPLHVNYAHNWISGDYPLQHTVYLTVTDPAGNLKAHGAVQTLAGGSSHGGDGFFAGSDSDWFPTVPDLAPGDWVYASVLGTADAASLQIGAIDGLLDVAADAITVSIDAPWLLPGIVNVDCHPWGAPGGAPGYNFFLRPDGGDRHVCRWDPQTEWDIVPGQDLAVEYYLPDRSSIQNVFRLPAPSVSVFQDNAGTPAESGNYRFTIAYSNWGDGPAENVVVDSLFSPADLAFLTYTAPFTHVEVAPGLHRWQLGTLPANADGKFDVYMQVLAPNGQLITHTARITTSNPYNTSYPWDVTYPWSDFVAVNAADARAMMYAQPFDPPPGGTMTFLIDACNWGATSSGWVTLTGTLPLSTTALSWWSSSPGWSGALAGSTVVLTKPTLGDC
;
A
#
# COMPACT_ATOMS: atom_id res chain seq x y z
N MET A 1 -16.44 3.88 -15.46
CA MET A 1 -15.96 4.71 -14.35
C MET A 1 -17.11 4.90 -13.37
N LYS A 2 -16.89 4.55 -12.10
CA LYS A 2 -17.90 4.60 -11.03
C LYS A 2 -18.20 6.08 -10.74
N ARG A 3 -19.46 6.51 -10.90
CA ARG A 3 -19.88 7.86 -10.48
C ARG A 3 -19.75 7.95 -8.96
N PRO A 4 -19.18 9.01 -8.38
CA PRO A 4 -19.20 9.21 -6.94
C PRO A 4 -20.62 9.55 -6.51
N PHE A 5 -21.41 8.53 -6.16
CA PHE A 5 -22.77 8.72 -5.66
C PHE A 5 -22.72 9.15 -4.19
N CYS A 6 -23.34 10.29 -3.88
CA CYS A 6 -23.55 10.74 -2.52
C CYS A 6 -24.89 10.18 -2.02
N VAL A 7 -24.90 8.95 -1.49
CA VAL A 7 -26.12 8.31 -0.99
C VAL A 7 -26.33 8.70 0.47
N ILE A 8 -27.37 9.48 0.74
CA ILE A 8 -27.93 9.61 2.08
C ILE A 8 -29.06 8.60 2.23
N LEU A 9 -29.01 7.82 3.29
CA LEU A 9 -30.04 6.86 3.64
C LEU A 9 -30.90 7.38 4.78
N VAL A 10 -32.22 7.36 4.64
CA VAL A 10 -33.16 7.56 5.75
C VAL A 10 -34.06 6.33 5.87
N ILE A 11 -34.00 5.65 7.02
CA ILE A 11 -34.81 4.46 7.29
C ILE A 11 -36.06 4.88 8.06
N VAL A 12 -37.23 4.43 7.64
CA VAL A 12 -38.51 4.71 8.31
C VAL A 12 -39.39 3.44 8.42
N SER A 13 -40.30 3.40 9.38
CA SER A 13 -41.32 2.34 9.52
C SER A 13 -42.73 2.88 9.23
N SER A 14 -43.59 2.09 8.57
CA SER A 14 -44.99 2.43 8.28
C SER A 14 -45.95 2.01 9.41
N LEU A 15 -46.98 2.82 9.71
CA LEU A 15 -47.98 2.54 10.77
C LEU A 15 -49.15 1.62 10.32
N VAL A 16 -49.75 0.93 11.30
CA VAL A 16 -50.57 -0.30 11.18
C VAL A 16 -51.93 -0.18 10.47
N GLY A 17 -52.26 -1.21 9.68
CA GLY A 17 -53.60 -1.76 9.47
C GLY A 17 -53.53 -3.30 9.42
N LEU A 18 -54.29 -4.01 10.26
CA LEU A 18 -54.33 -5.48 10.35
C LEU A 18 -54.84 -6.11 9.05
N MET A 19 -54.06 -7.00 8.44
CA MET A 19 -54.61 -8.16 7.72
C MET A 19 -53.55 -9.23 7.49
N GLN A 20 -53.87 -10.45 7.92
CA GLN A 20 -53.14 -11.67 7.56
C GLN A 20 -53.46 -12.05 6.11
N LEU A 21 -52.44 -12.48 5.34
CA LEU A 21 -52.63 -13.55 4.35
C LEU A 21 -51.29 -14.22 3.99
N THR A 22 -51.32 -15.54 4.07
CA THR A 22 -50.34 -16.54 3.61
C THR A 22 -50.37 -16.74 2.10
N HIS A 23 -49.20 -16.98 1.46
CA HIS A 23 -48.86 -18.08 0.51
C HIS A 23 -47.46 -17.82 -0.12
N VAL A 24 -46.46 -18.68 0.13
CA VAL A 24 -45.90 -19.77 -0.72
C VAL A 24 -45.39 -19.32 -2.11
N LEU A 25 -44.07 -19.43 -2.32
CA LEU A 25 -43.48 -19.64 -3.66
C LEU A 25 -42.28 -20.60 -3.58
N GLN A 26 -42.30 -21.62 -4.45
CA GLN A 26 -41.27 -22.63 -4.64
C GLN A 26 -40.05 -22.08 -5.40
N ALA A 27 -38.86 -22.50 -4.99
CA ALA A 27 -37.62 -22.35 -5.74
C ALA A 27 -37.34 -23.58 -6.61
N ALA A 28 -36.74 -23.37 -7.78
CA ALA A 28 -36.14 -24.40 -8.62
C ALA A 28 -34.64 -24.08 -8.86
N PRO A 29 -33.79 -25.10 -9.08
CA PRO A 29 -32.38 -25.05 -8.71
C PRO A 29 -31.45 -24.56 -9.81
N ALA A 30 -30.26 -24.14 -9.39
CA ALA A 30 -29.11 -23.83 -10.23
C ALA A 30 -28.48 -25.13 -10.79
N VAL A 31 -28.13 -25.11 -12.08
CA VAL A 31 -27.36 -26.16 -12.75
C VAL A 31 -25.89 -25.75 -12.79
N ALA A 32 -25.03 -26.58 -12.21
CA ALA A 32 -23.58 -26.45 -12.28
C ALA A 32 -23.04 -27.01 -13.61
N ALA A 33 -22.06 -26.32 -14.19
CA ALA A 33 -21.28 -26.80 -15.33
C ALA A 33 -19.90 -27.34 -14.86
N PRO A 34 -19.33 -28.36 -15.53
CA PRO A 34 -18.21 -29.14 -15.00
C PRO A 34 -16.85 -28.49 -15.26
N ALA A 35 -15.94 -28.71 -14.31
CA ALA A 35 -14.52 -28.38 -14.39
C ALA A 35 -13.82 -29.23 -15.47
N ALA A 36 -13.08 -28.57 -16.36
CA ALA A 36 -12.20 -29.22 -17.31
C ALA A 36 -10.86 -29.55 -16.64
N ALA A 37 -10.44 -30.81 -16.78
CA ALA A 37 -9.21 -31.36 -16.24
C ALA A 37 -7.97 -30.79 -16.96
N LEU A 38 -6.95 -30.42 -16.19
CA LEU A 38 -5.59 -30.14 -16.69
C LEU A 38 -4.81 -31.46 -16.81
N PRO A 39 -3.97 -31.64 -17.86
CA PRO A 39 -3.16 -32.83 -18.02
C PRO A 39 -1.99 -32.83 -17.02
N SER A 40 -1.73 -34.02 -16.46
CA SER A 40 -0.72 -34.30 -15.45
C SER A 40 0.69 -34.50 -16.01
N ALA A 41 1.64 -34.36 -15.08
CA ALA A 41 2.95 -35.01 -15.00
C ALA A 41 4.15 -34.24 -15.59
N ALA A 42 4.81 -33.48 -14.72
CA ALA A 42 6.26 -33.28 -14.80
C ALA A 42 6.97 -34.56 -14.28
N PRO A 43 8.05 -35.04 -14.91
CA PRO A 43 8.75 -36.22 -14.45
C PRO A 43 9.54 -35.90 -13.18
N LYS A 44 9.40 -36.74 -12.15
CA LYS A 44 10.35 -36.79 -11.03
C LYS A 44 11.71 -37.29 -11.55
N ALA A 45 12.56 -36.38 -12.00
CA ALA A 45 13.96 -36.66 -12.23
C ALA A 45 14.72 -36.52 -10.91
N ARG A 46 15.36 -37.62 -10.51
CA ARG A 46 16.33 -37.68 -9.42
C ARG A 46 17.45 -36.66 -9.71
N ALA A 47 17.65 -35.67 -8.85
CA ALA A 47 18.72 -34.69 -8.99
C ALA A 47 20.09 -35.39 -8.90
N ILE A 48 20.71 -35.61 -10.05
CA ILE A 48 22.16 -35.73 -10.15
C ILE A 48 22.65 -34.29 -10.13
N ILE A 49 23.53 -33.94 -9.20
CA ILE A 49 24.19 -32.61 -9.19
C ILE A 49 24.97 -32.51 -10.49
N GLN A 50 24.38 -31.86 -11.49
CA GLN A 50 25.06 -31.48 -12.71
C GLN A 50 25.87 -30.22 -12.35
N ALA A 51 27.17 -30.21 -12.67
CA ALA A 51 27.99 -29.02 -12.46
C ALA A 51 27.34 -27.84 -13.19
N ALA A 52 27.08 -26.74 -12.48
CA ALA A 52 26.47 -25.57 -13.07
C ALA A 52 27.36 -25.02 -14.19
N SER A 53 26.78 -24.78 -15.37
CA SER A 53 27.50 -24.19 -16.50
C SER A 53 27.84 -22.72 -16.26
N PHE A 54 27.12 -22.05 -15.35
CA PHE A 54 27.30 -20.63 -15.03
C PHE A 54 26.83 -20.31 -13.60
N PRO A 55 27.37 -19.26 -12.96
CA PRO A 55 26.93 -18.79 -11.63
C PRO A 55 25.49 -18.28 -11.61
N LEU A 56 24.77 -18.64 -10.54
CA LEU A 56 23.47 -18.08 -10.19
C LEU A 56 23.57 -17.30 -8.88
N HIS A 57 22.90 -16.15 -8.80
CA HIS A 57 22.88 -15.27 -7.64
C HIS A 57 21.44 -15.09 -7.19
N VAL A 58 21.14 -15.40 -5.93
CA VAL A 58 19.78 -15.36 -5.41
C VAL A 58 19.71 -14.50 -4.16
N ASN A 59 18.80 -13.53 -4.14
CA ASN A 59 18.45 -12.82 -2.92
C ASN A 59 16.99 -13.11 -2.58
N TYR A 60 16.80 -13.87 -1.52
CA TYR A 60 15.48 -14.30 -1.10
C TYR A 60 14.78 -13.31 -0.15
N ALA A 61 15.47 -12.28 0.35
CA ALA A 61 14.79 -11.15 1.01
C ALA A 61 14.01 -10.28 0.01
N HIS A 62 14.55 -10.12 -1.21
CA HIS A 62 13.97 -9.25 -2.25
C HIS A 62 13.36 -10.03 -3.42
N ASN A 63 13.26 -11.36 -3.32
CA ASN A 63 12.65 -12.25 -4.31
C ASN A 63 13.17 -12.06 -5.74
N TRP A 64 14.50 -11.96 -5.89
CA TRP A 64 15.13 -11.88 -7.22
C TRP A 64 16.17 -12.98 -7.44
N ILE A 65 16.31 -13.34 -8.72
CA ILE A 65 17.28 -14.31 -9.23
C ILE A 65 18.08 -13.64 -10.34
N SER A 66 19.39 -13.76 -10.29
CA SER A 66 20.32 -13.25 -11.30
C SER A 66 21.31 -14.33 -11.69
N GLY A 67 22.03 -14.14 -12.78
CA GLY A 67 23.12 -15.04 -13.17
C GLY A 67 24.03 -14.42 -14.21
N ASP A 68 25.29 -14.83 -14.17
CA ASP A 68 26.33 -14.39 -15.08
C ASP A 68 26.26 -15.21 -16.37
N TYR A 69 25.92 -14.58 -17.49
CA TYR A 69 25.83 -15.28 -18.76
C TYR A 69 26.03 -14.35 -19.96
N PRO A 70 26.68 -14.79 -21.05
CA PRO A 70 26.87 -13.97 -22.25
C PRO A 70 25.57 -13.40 -22.83
N LEU A 71 25.66 -12.21 -23.43
CA LEU A 71 24.54 -11.49 -24.03
C LEU A 71 23.77 -12.30 -25.08
N GLN A 72 22.53 -11.84 -25.36
CA GLN A 72 21.66 -12.33 -26.43
C GLN A 72 21.15 -13.77 -26.27
N HIS A 73 21.03 -14.24 -25.03
CA HIS A 73 20.41 -15.51 -24.69
C HIS A 73 19.12 -15.31 -23.92
N THR A 74 18.23 -16.29 -24.06
CA THR A 74 17.01 -16.39 -23.25
C THR A 74 17.22 -17.48 -22.20
N VAL A 75 17.07 -17.13 -20.93
CA VAL A 75 17.16 -18.05 -19.80
C VAL A 75 15.75 -18.35 -19.30
N TYR A 76 15.41 -19.64 -19.23
CA TYR A 76 14.20 -20.11 -18.56
C TYR A 76 14.51 -20.44 -17.12
N LEU A 77 13.76 -19.83 -16.21
CA LEU A 77 13.87 -20.02 -14.77
C LEU A 77 12.70 -20.86 -14.27
N THR A 78 12.96 -21.77 -13.35
CA THR A 78 11.95 -22.56 -12.65
C THR A 78 12.31 -22.61 -11.17
N VAL A 79 11.34 -22.29 -10.31
CA VAL A 79 11.48 -22.32 -8.85
C VAL A 79 10.55 -23.39 -8.29
N THR A 80 11.09 -24.26 -7.43
CA THR A 80 10.30 -25.27 -6.72
C THR A 80 10.49 -25.17 -5.22
N ASP A 81 9.46 -25.60 -4.48
CA ASP A 81 9.57 -25.80 -3.03
C ASP A 81 10.51 -26.99 -2.70
N PRO A 82 10.85 -27.22 -1.41
CA PRO A 82 11.72 -28.34 -1.01
C PRO A 82 11.15 -29.73 -1.34
N ALA A 83 9.83 -29.85 -1.55
CA ALA A 83 9.16 -31.09 -1.94
C ALA A 83 9.16 -31.30 -3.46
N GLY A 84 9.63 -30.32 -4.23
CA GLY A 84 9.68 -30.33 -5.70
C GLY A 84 8.39 -29.85 -6.37
N ASN A 85 7.48 -29.20 -5.64
CA ASN A 85 6.30 -28.59 -6.25
C ASN A 85 6.68 -27.26 -6.90
N LEU A 86 6.15 -27.00 -8.10
CA LEU A 86 6.39 -25.75 -8.82
C LEU A 86 5.81 -24.57 -8.07
N LYS A 87 6.64 -23.56 -7.77
CA LYS A 87 6.22 -22.26 -7.23
C LYS A 87 5.97 -21.26 -8.34
N ALA A 88 6.96 -21.08 -9.22
CA ALA A 88 6.85 -20.21 -10.38
C ALA A 88 7.84 -20.60 -11.48
N HIS A 89 7.61 -20.12 -12.69
CA HIS A 89 8.58 -20.14 -13.79
C HIS A 89 8.51 -18.84 -14.58
N GLY A 90 9.56 -18.54 -15.32
CA GLY A 90 9.66 -17.33 -16.14
C GLY A 90 10.73 -17.44 -17.21
N ALA A 91 10.80 -16.45 -18.08
CA ALA A 91 11.86 -16.33 -19.08
C ALA A 91 12.45 -14.92 -19.02
N VAL A 92 13.77 -14.81 -19.08
CA VAL A 92 14.50 -13.55 -19.00
C VAL A 92 15.59 -13.50 -20.06
N GLN A 93 15.83 -12.32 -20.62
CA GLN A 93 16.91 -12.10 -21.57
C GLN A 93 18.19 -11.70 -20.84
N THR A 94 19.33 -12.17 -21.35
CA THR A 94 20.63 -11.69 -20.90
C THR A 94 20.97 -10.35 -21.54
N LEU A 95 21.36 -9.37 -20.73
CA LEU A 95 21.64 -7.99 -21.11
C LEU A 95 22.99 -7.52 -20.54
N ALA A 96 23.53 -6.46 -21.13
CA ALA A 96 24.75 -5.83 -20.64
C ALA A 96 24.43 -5.12 -19.32
N GLY A 97 25.19 -5.41 -18.27
CA GLY A 97 24.85 -4.97 -16.91
C GLY A 97 23.66 -5.73 -16.30
N GLY A 98 23.27 -6.87 -16.89
CA GLY A 98 22.17 -7.67 -16.41
C GLY A 98 22.50 -8.53 -15.19
N SER A 99 23.77 -8.71 -14.83
CA SER A 99 24.14 -9.43 -13.61
C SER A 99 24.12 -8.52 -12.37
N SER A 100 23.60 -9.05 -11.26
CA SER A 100 23.68 -8.44 -9.92
C SER A 100 25.11 -8.22 -9.43
N HIS A 101 26.08 -8.99 -9.95
CA HIS A 101 27.51 -8.88 -9.61
C HIS A 101 28.28 -8.01 -10.61
N GLY A 102 27.57 -7.34 -11.52
CA GLY A 102 28.13 -6.53 -12.59
C GLY A 102 28.49 -7.33 -13.83
N GLY A 103 28.52 -6.65 -14.99
CA GLY A 103 28.79 -7.29 -16.28
C GLY A 103 27.55 -7.91 -16.93
N ASP A 104 27.78 -8.77 -17.92
CA ASP A 104 26.74 -9.38 -18.73
C ASP A 104 26.04 -10.51 -17.97
N GLY A 105 24.71 -10.57 -18.06
CA GLY A 105 23.95 -11.59 -17.36
C GLY A 105 22.46 -11.33 -17.44
N PHE A 106 21.69 -11.91 -16.53
CA PHE A 106 20.26 -11.65 -16.41
C PHE A 106 19.87 -11.32 -14.98
N PHE A 107 18.76 -10.60 -14.84
CA PHE A 107 18.13 -10.26 -13.56
C PHE A 107 16.63 -10.48 -13.70
N ALA A 108 16.07 -11.32 -12.84
CA ALA A 108 14.66 -11.63 -12.76
C ALA A 108 14.14 -11.25 -11.38
N GLY A 109 13.46 -10.10 -11.30
CA GLY A 109 12.86 -9.55 -10.08
C GLY A 109 11.34 -9.49 -10.14
N SER A 110 10.76 -8.55 -9.40
CA SER A 110 9.30 -8.37 -9.27
C SER A 110 8.61 -7.85 -10.54
N ASP A 111 9.37 -7.23 -11.43
CA ASP A 111 8.94 -6.66 -12.72
C ASP A 111 9.06 -7.65 -13.88
N SER A 112 9.58 -8.86 -13.63
CA SER A 112 9.84 -9.87 -14.64
C SER A 112 8.63 -10.77 -14.91
N ASP A 113 8.63 -11.44 -16.07
CA ASP A 113 7.54 -12.30 -16.56
C ASP A 113 7.46 -13.64 -15.80
N TRP A 114 7.04 -13.60 -14.53
CA TRP A 114 6.80 -14.78 -13.71
C TRP A 114 5.36 -15.29 -13.82
N PHE A 115 5.19 -16.62 -13.86
CA PHE A 115 3.89 -17.28 -13.79
C PHE A 115 3.87 -18.36 -12.69
N PRO A 116 2.80 -18.45 -11.86
CA PRO A 116 1.59 -17.60 -11.88
C PRO A 116 1.79 -16.20 -11.30
N THR A 117 2.77 -16.03 -10.42
CA THR A 117 3.20 -14.76 -9.83
C THR A 117 4.70 -14.85 -9.54
N VAL A 118 5.32 -13.72 -9.18
CA VAL A 118 6.67 -13.70 -8.61
C VAL A 118 6.77 -14.73 -7.48
N PRO A 119 7.78 -15.63 -7.47
CA PRO A 119 7.93 -16.61 -6.41
C PRO A 119 8.38 -15.94 -5.10
N ASP A 120 7.75 -16.31 -3.99
CA ASP A 120 8.25 -16.02 -2.64
C ASP A 120 9.39 -16.97 -2.32
N LEU A 121 10.64 -16.56 -2.47
CA LEU A 121 11.83 -17.40 -2.29
C LEU A 121 12.09 -17.64 -0.81
N ALA A 122 12.38 -18.89 -0.44
CA ALA A 122 12.63 -19.27 0.94
C ALA A 122 13.76 -20.30 1.05
N PRO A 123 14.41 -20.42 2.23
CA PRO A 123 15.33 -21.51 2.50
C PRO A 123 14.72 -22.88 2.20
N GLY A 124 15.49 -23.71 1.52
CA GLY A 124 15.14 -25.04 1.04
C GLY A 124 14.60 -25.10 -0.39
N ASP A 125 14.14 -23.98 -0.95
CA ASP A 125 13.69 -23.90 -2.34
C ASP A 125 14.83 -24.23 -3.32
N TRP A 126 14.46 -24.66 -4.52
CA TRP A 126 15.37 -24.87 -5.63
C TRP A 126 15.12 -23.89 -6.76
N VAL A 127 16.21 -23.37 -7.32
CA VAL A 127 16.21 -22.57 -8.53
C VAL A 127 16.89 -23.36 -9.63
N TYR A 128 16.21 -23.48 -10.76
CA TYR A 128 16.72 -24.10 -11.97
C TYR A 128 16.75 -23.08 -13.10
N ALA A 129 17.87 -22.99 -13.81
CA ALA A 129 18.04 -22.15 -14.97
C ALA A 129 18.49 -23.00 -16.16
N SER A 130 17.88 -22.77 -17.33
CA SER A 130 18.27 -23.41 -18.58
C SER A 130 18.30 -22.38 -19.70
N VAL A 131 19.26 -22.49 -20.61
CA VAL A 131 19.44 -21.51 -21.67
C VAL A 131 18.86 -22.04 -22.99
N LEU A 132 17.99 -21.25 -23.61
CA LEU A 132 17.31 -21.62 -24.84
C LEU A 132 18.32 -21.89 -25.96
N GLY A 133 18.23 -23.08 -26.56
CA GLY A 133 19.05 -23.45 -27.71
C GLY A 133 20.47 -23.92 -27.36
N THR A 134 20.81 -24.04 -26.08
CA THR A 134 22.10 -24.59 -25.63
C THR A 134 21.89 -25.78 -24.67
N ALA A 135 22.98 -26.44 -24.28
CA ALA A 135 22.97 -27.46 -23.22
C ALA A 135 23.27 -26.87 -21.83
N ASP A 136 23.42 -25.55 -21.73
CA ASP A 136 23.81 -24.91 -20.49
C ASP A 136 22.64 -24.84 -19.51
N ALA A 137 22.92 -25.27 -18.29
CA ALA A 137 22.00 -25.24 -17.19
C ALA A 137 22.74 -24.98 -15.88
N ALA A 138 22.03 -24.39 -14.94
CA ALA A 138 22.50 -24.18 -13.57
C ALA A 138 21.36 -24.49 -12.60
N SER A 139 21.73 -24.95 -11.41
CA SER A 139 20.75 -25.16 -10.35
C SER A 139 21.38 -24.95 -9.00
N LEU A 140 20.66 -24.33 -8.08
CA LEU A 140 21.07 -24.21 -6.69
C LEU A 140 19.89 -24.45 -5.75
N GLN A 141 20.23 -24.89 -4.54
CA GLN A 141 19.32 -24.95 -3.41
C GLN A 141 19.58 -23.76 -2.49
N ILE A 142 18.53 -23.07 -2.04
CA ILE A 142 18.65 -21.93 -1.14
C ILE A 142 18.92 -22.43 0.28
N GLY A 143 20.08 -22.13 0.86
CA GLY A 143 20.36 -22.34 2.30
C GLY A 143 19.97 -21.15 3.15
N ALA A 144 19.64 -21.42 4.42
CA ALA A 144 19.22 -20.37 5.33
C ALA A 144 20.43 -19.52 5.76
N ILE A 145 20.20 -18.21 5.83
CA ILE A 145 21.11 -17.23 6.40
C ILE A 145 20.38 -16.65 7.59
N ASP A 146 20.81 -17.01 8.78
CA ASP A 146 20.28 -16.45 10.02
C ASP A 146 21.15 -15.28 10.44
N GLY A 147 20.50 -14.16 10.77
CA GLY A 147 21.14 -12.93 11.18
C GLY A 147 20.45 -12.34 12.41
N LEU A 148 21.22 -12.08 13.46
CA LEU A 148 20.78 -11.32 14.62
C LEU A 148 21.43 -9.94 14.57
N LEU A 149 20.68 -8.96 14.08
CA LEU A 149 21.08 -7.56 14.00
C LEU A 149 20.98 -6.88 15.38
N ASP A 150 22.07 -6.28 15.83
CA ASP A 150 22.18 -5.50 17.05
C ASP A 150 22.68 -4.09 16.71
N VAL A 151 21.72 -3.17 16.55
CA VAL A 151 21.99 -1.76 16.25
C VAL A 151 22.67 -1.01 17.39
N ALA A 152 22.52 -1.45 18.64
CA ALA A 152 23.20 -0.81 19.76
C ALA A 152 24.70 -1.14 19.79
N ALA A 153 25.08 -2.21 19.09
CA ALA A 153 26.44 -2.71 19.00
C ALA A 153 27.02 -2.58 17.59
N ASP A 154 26.30 -1.97 16.65
CA ASP A 154 26.70 -1.82 15.24
C ASP A 154 27.17 -3.15 14.62
N ALA A 155 26.41 -4.22 14.88
CA ALA A 155 26.86 -5.57 14.56
C ALA A 155 25.72 -6.49 14.12
N ILE A 156 26.08 -7.52 13.37
CA ILE A 156 25.22 -8.65 13.06
C ILE A 156 25.93 -9.96 13.39
N THR A 157 25.23 -10.86 14.10
CA THR A 157 25.67 -12.24 14.30
C THR A 157 25.06 -13.11 13.22
N VAL A 158 25.90 -13.78 12.43
CA VAL A 158 25.50 -14.56 11.25
C VAL A 158 25.77 -16.04 11.46
N SER A 159 24.86 -16.90 11.01
CA SER A 159 25.08 -18.33 10.78
C SER A 159 24.47 -18.78 9.46
N ILE A 160 25.05 -19.80 8.84
CA ILE A 160 24.59 -20.38 7.57
C ILE A 160 24.15 -21.83 7.81
N ASP A 161 22.94 -22.18 7.40
CA ASP A 161 22.44 -23.57 7.40
C ASP A 161 22.28 -24.06 5.95
N ALA A 162 23.31 -24.77 5.48
CA ALA A 162 23.36 -25.37 4.15
C ALA A 162 24.11 -26.72 4.23
N PRO A 163 23.54 -27.74 4.90
CA PRO A 163 24.27 -28.94 5.30
C PRO A 163 24.73 -29.80 4.12
N TRP A 164 24.17 -29.61 2.92
CA TRP A 164 24.62 -30.26 1.69
C TRP A 164 26.00 -29.78 1.21
N LEU A 165 26.53 -28.69 1.77
CA LEU A 165 27.88 -28.20 1.51
C LEU A 165 28.91 -28.77 2.49
N LEU A 166 28.48 -29.53 3.51
CA LEU A 166 29.39 -30.19 4.45
C LEU A 166 30.14 -31.36 3.77
N PRO A 167 31.39 -31.63 4.17
CA PRO A 167 32.15 -31.01 5.28
C PRO A 167 32.91 -29.73 4.88
N GLY A 168 32.60 -29.13 3.72
CA GLY A 168 33.22 -27.89 3.26
C GLY A 168 32.90 -26.68 4.16
N ILE A 169 33.66 -25.61 3.95
CA ILE A 169 33.40 -24.27 4.49
C ILE A 169 32.93 -23.37 3.35
N VAL A 170 32.08 -22.39 3.67
CA VAL A 170 31.59 -21.41 2.70
C VAL A 170 32.21 -20.06 2.97
N ASN A 171 32.47 -19.32 1.90
CA ASN A 171 32.85 -17.92 1.98
C ASN A 171 31.58 -17.08 2.22
N VAL A 172 31.62 -16.14 3.16
CA VAL A 172 30.50 -15.29 3.55
C VAL A 172 30.93 -13.83 3.57
N ASP A 173 30.10 -12.97 3.01
CA ASP A 173 30.25 -11.52 2.99
C ASP A 173 29.11 -10.84 3.74
N CYS A 174 29.47 -9.91 4.63
CA CYS A 174 28.56 -8.91 5.17
C CYS A 174 28.70 -7.62 4.36
N HIS A 175 27.63 -7.19 3.68
CA HIS A 175 27.59 -6.00 2.84
C HIS A 175 26.84 -4.84 3.53
N PRO A 176 27.45 -3.65 3.64
CA PRO A 176 26.87 -2.49 4.31
C PRO A 176 25.98 -1.67 3.37
N TRP A 177 24.91 -2.27 2.84
CA TRP A 177 24.06 -1.67 1.80
C TRP A 177 23.38 -0.36 2.22
N GLY A 178 22.95 -0.26 3.47
CA GLY A 178 22.30 0.92 4.04
C GLY A 178 23.26 1.94 4.66
N ALA A 179 24.57 1.68 4.62
CA ALA A 179 25.56 2.57 5.21
C ALA A 179 25.73 3.87 4.43
N PRO A 180 26.07 4.98 5.10
CA PRO A 180 26.65 6.12 4.40
C PRO A 180 27.92 5.64 3.68
N GLY A 181 28.00 5.88 2.37
CA GLY A 181 29.00 5.23 1.52
C GLY A 181 30.44 5.30 2.07
N GLY A 182 31.19 4.20 1.91
CA GLY A 182 32.57 4.07 2.39
C GLY A 182 32.74 3.05 3.52
N ALA A 183 31.66 2.57 4.14
CA ALA A 183 31.73 1.46 5.08
C ALA A 183 32.28 0.19 4.41
N PRO A 184 33.21 -0.54 5.07
CA PRO A 184 33.78 -1.77 4.52
C PRO A 184 32.78 -2.93 4.58
N GLY A 185 32.88 -3.85 3.62
CA GLY A 185 32.30 -5.19 3.78
C GLY A 185 33.25 -6.09 4.55
N TYR A 186 32.71 -7.12 5.23
CA TYR A 186 33.52 -8.13 5.92
C TYR A 186 33.38 -9.49 5.28
N ASN A 187 34.52 -10.06 4.91
CA ASN A 187 34.63 -11.39 4.32
C ASN A 187 35.19 -12.39 5.35
N PHE A 188 34.57 -13.56 5.49
CA PHE A 188 34.99 -14.60 6.42
C PHE A 188 34.50 -15.98 5.94
N PHE A 189 34.94 -17.03 6.63
CA PHE A 189 34.50 -18.40 6.35
C PHE A 189 33.70 -18.97 7.51
N LEU A 190 32.65 -19.73 7.19
CA LEU A 190 31.83 -20.47 8.15
C LEU A 190 31.68 -21.92 7.74
N ARG A 191 31.47 -22.79 8.73
CA ARG A 191 30.88 -24.11 8.51
C ARG A 191 29.35 -23.95 8.35
N PRO A 192 28.75 -24.40 7.22
CA PRO A 192 27.33 -24.18 6.97
C PRO A 192 26.43 -25.23 7.67
N ASP A 193 26.56 -25.37 8.99
CA ASP A 193 25.84 -26.35 9.82
C ASP A 193 24.71 -25.73 10.68
N GLY A 194 24.43 -24.44 10.49
CA GLY A 194 23.47 -23.66 11.28
C GLY A 194 23.92 -23.33 12.71
N GLY A 195 25.04 -23.90 13.17
CA GLY A 195 25.56 -23.72 14.53
C GLY A 195 26.78 -22.82 14.60
N ASP A 196 27.65 -22.84 13.59
CA ASP A 196 28.82 -21.98 13.50
C ASP A 196 28.40 -20.52 13.25
N ARG A 197 29.01 -19.59 14.01
CA ARG A 197 28.60 -18.19 14.07
C ARG A 197 29.77 -17.25 13.94
N HIS A 198 29.54 -16.16 13.20
CA HIS A 198 30.48 -15.05 13.10
C HIS A 198 29.78 -13.72 13.39
N VAL A 199 30.53 -12.72 13.87
CA VAL A 199 30.01 -11.39 14.12
C VAL A 199 30.70 -10.40 13.21
N CYS A 200 29.95 -9.78 12.30
CA CYS A 200 30.37 -8.58 11.58
C CYS A 200 30.06 -7.37 12.44
N ARG A 201 31.04 -6.51 12.69
CA ARG A 201 30.90 -5.31 13.53
C ARG A 201 31.59 -4.15 12.85
N TRP A 202 30.91 -3.01 12.80
CA TRP A 202 31.45 -1.75 12.31
C TRP A 202 31.72 -0.80 13.47
N ASP A 203 32.74 0.05 13.33
CA ASP A 203 32.97 1.16 14.25
C ASP A 203 31.99 2.31 13.93
N PRO A 204 31.10 2.72 14.86
CA PRO A 204 30.11 3.77 14.60
C PRO A 204 30.71 5.16 14.35
N GLN A 205 31.96 5.40 14.79
CA GLN A 205 32.63 6.69 14.61
C GLN A 205 33.33 6.80 13.27
N THR A 206 33.86 5.69 12.75
CA THR A 206 34.72 5.72 11.55
C THR A 206 34.18 4.93 10.36
N GLU A 207 33.26 3.99 10.58
CA GLU A 207 32.76 3.09 9.54
C GLU A 207 31.25 3.24 9.35
N TRP A 208 30.44 2.72 10.27
CA TRP A 208 28.98 2.71 10.14
C TRP A 208 28.30 2.59 11.51
N ASP A 209 27.51 3.62 11.86
CA ASP A 209 26.51 3.61 12.93
C ASP A 209 25.19 3.09 12.34
N ILE A 210 24.79 1.87 12.73
CA ILE A 210 23.63 1.19 12.17
C ILE A 210 22.38 1.71 12.86
N VAL A 211 21.46 2.29 12.08
CA VAL A 211 20.16 2.75 12.58
C VAL A 211 18.99 1.99 11.93
N PRO A 212 17.81 1.96 12.56
CA PRO A 212 16.61 1.41 11.94
C PRO A 212 16.34 1.95 10.54
N GLY A 213 15.82 1.09 9.66
CA GLY A 213 15.54 1.39 8.26
C GLY A 213 16.73 1.22 7.31
N GLN A 214 17.93 0.94 7.82
CA GLN A 214 19.10 0.64 6.98
C GLN A 214 19.24 -0.87 6.72
N ASP A 215 19.44 -1.21 5.46
CA ASP A 215 19.60 -2.60 5.01
C ASP A 215 21.04 -3.09 5.21
N LEU A 216 21.19 -4.33 5.66
CA LEU A 216 22.45 -5.06 5.73
C LEU A 216 22.27 -6.38 4.99
N ALA A 217 23.01 -6.59 3.92
CA ALA A 217 22.96 -7.85 3.18
C ALA A 217 24.04 -8.82 3.66
N VAL A 218 23.70 -10.09 3.78
CA VAL A 218 24.64 -11.17 4.04
C VAL A 218 24.56 -12.15 2.87
N GLU A 219 25.70 -12.49 2.31
CA GLU A 219 25.82 -13.32 1.13
C GLU A 219 26.81 -14.45 1.37
N TYR A 220 26.51 -15.66 0.93
CA TYR A 220 27.51 -16.73 0.90
C TYR A 220 27.63 -17.33 -0.50
N TYR A 221 28.82 -17.85 -0.78
CA TYR A 221 29.19 -18.33 -2.10
C TYR A 221 29.34 -19.85 -2.13
N LEU A 222 28.82 -20.45 -3.19
CA LEU A 222 28.96 -21.85 -3.52
C LEU A 222 30.26 -22.10 -4.29
N PRO A 223 30.76 -23.35 -4.34
CA PRO A 223 31.99 -23.69 -5.05
C PRO A 223 31.99 -23.37 -6.56
N ASP A 224 30.82 -23.28 -7.18
CA ASP A 224 30.63 -22.93 -8.60
C ASP A 224 30.59 -21.40 -8.85
N ARG A 225 30.81 -20.60 -7.80
CA ARG A 225 30.69 -19.13 -7.75
C ARG A 225 29.25 -18.60 -7.76
N SER A 226 28.25 -19.48 -7.70
CA SER A 226 26.89 -19.07 -7.38
C SER A 226 26.84 -18.47 -5.97
N SER A 227 25.86 -17.64 -5.68
CA SER A 227 25.71 -17.01 -4.36
C SER A 227 24.26 -16.93 -3.92
N ILE A 228 24.09 -16.90 -2.60
CA ILE A 228 22.79 -16.80 -1.94
C ILE A 228 22.89 -15.69 -0.90
N GLN A 229 21.92 -14.79 -0.91
CA GLN A 229 21.92 -13.56 -0.13
C GLN A 229 20.59 -13.38 0.61
N ASN A 230 20.67 -12.78 1.79
CA ASN A 230 19.55 -12.33 2.61
C ASN A 230 19.81 -10.90 3.08
N VAL A 231 18.76 -10.17 3.43
CA VAL A 231 18.84 -8.78 3.89
C VAL A 231 18.18 -8.64 5.26
N PHE A 232 18.85 -7.93 6.16
CA PHE A 232 18.42 -7.67 7.52
C PHE A 232 18.31 -6.17 7.74
N ARG A 233 17.24 -5.75 8.41
CA ARG A 233 17.05 -4.37 8.86
C ARG A 233 16.15 -4.35 10.08
N LEU A 234 16.27 -3.31 10.91
CA LEU A 234 15.25 -3.01 11.89
C LEU A 234 14.12 -2.17 11.27
N PRO A 235 12.86 -2.37 11.68
CA PRO A 235 11.75 -1.64 11.12
C PRO A 235 11.85 -0.13 11.32
N ALA A 236 11.46 0.64 10.32
CA ALA A 236 11.42 2.10 10.37
C ALA A 236 10.16 2.65 9.67
N PRO A 237 9.61 3.79 10.12
CA PRO A 237 8.48 4.41 9.45
C PRO A 237 8.88 5.14 8.17
N SER A 238 7.93 5.26 7.25
CA SER A 238 8.01 6.11 6.06
C SER A 238 6.65 6.77 5.84
N VAL A 239 6.45 7.94 6.42
CA VAL A 239 5.20 8.69 6.36
C VAL A 239 5.06 9.52 5.08
N SER A 240 3.87 9.56 4.52
CA SER A 240 3.55 10.40 3.37
C SER A 240 2.25 11.16 3.56
N VAL A 241 2.14 12.33 2.92
CA VAL A 241 0.92 13.11 2.81
C VAL A 241 0.65 13.44 1.35
N PHE A 242 -0.61 13.34 0.95
CA PHE A 242 -1.07 13.65 -0.39
C PHE A 242 -2.41 14.39 -0.32
N GLN A 243 -2.73 15.15 -1.36
CA GLN A 243 -4.01 15.83 -1.47
C GLN A 243 -4.79 15.37 -2.71
N ASP A 244 -6.03 14.90 -2.50
CA ASP A 244 -6.96 14.48 -3.54
C ASP A 244 -8.11 15.49 -3.67
N ASN A 245 -7.76 16.70 -4.10
CA ASN A 245 -8.71 17.80 -4.22
C ASN A 245 -9.42 17.73 -5.58
N ALA A 246 -10.74 17.89 -5.58
CA ALA A 246 -11.56 17.85 -6.78
C ALA A 246 -12.51 19.06 -6.83
N GLY A 247 -12.82 19.49 -8.04
CA GLY A 247 -13.62 20.68 -8.31
C GLY A 247 -12.80 21.97 -8.29
N THR A 248 -13.42 23.05 -8.75
CA THR A 248 -12.81 24.39 -8.81
C THR A 248 -13.34 25.27 -7.67
N PRO A 249 -12.50 26.00 -6.92
CA PRO A 249 -12.96 26.92 -5.88
C PRO A 249 -13.76 28.07 -6.52
N ALA A 250 -14.90 28.41 -5.92
CA ALA A 250 -15.78 29.49 -6.39
C ALA A 250 -15.78 30.67 -5.43
N GLU A 251 -15.84 31.89 -5.97
CA GLU A 251 -16.01 33.09 -5.15
C GLU A 251 -17.29 32.98 -4.30
N SER A 252 -17.20 33.36 -3.03
CA SER A 252 -18.28 33.20 -2.03
C SER A 252 -18.78 31.76 -1.84
N GLY A 253 -18.10 30.77 -2.40
CA GLY A 253 -18.40 29.34 -2.25
C GLY A 253 -17.64 28.70 -1.09
N ASN A 254 -17.72 27.38 -1.01
CA ASN A 254 -16.90 26.58 -0.11
C ASN A 254 -16.05 25.61 -0.95
N TYR A 255 -14.94 25.15 -0.38
CA TYR A 255 -14.04 24.21 -1.01
C TYR A 255 -13.69 23.05 -0.07
N ARG A 256 -13.57 21.85 -0.62
CA ARG A 256 -13.18 20.64 0.11
C ARG A 256 -11.75 20.28 -0.25
N PHE A 257 -10.89 20.23 0.76
CA PHE A 257 -9.57 19.64 0.68
C PHE A 257 -9.63 18.21 1.21
N THR A 258 -9.12 17.24 0.46
CA THR A 258 -9.02 15.84 0.90
C THR A 258 -7.56 15.57 1.26
N ILE A 259 -7.26 15.40 2.54
CA ILE A 259 -5.90 15.10 3.01
C ILE A 259 -5.78 13.60 3.24
N ALA A 260 -4.93 12.95 2.46
CA ALA A 260 -4.57 11.55 2.64
C ALA A 260 -3.20 11.44 3.32
N TYR A 261 -3.04 10.45 4.19
CA TYR A 261 -1.81 10.16 4.89
C TYR A 261 -1.56 8.65 4.90
N SER A 262 -0.29 8.26 4.90
CA SER A 262 0.11 6.85 4.93
C SER A 262 1.42 6.69 5.69
N ASN A 263 1.67 5.48 6.18
CA ASN A 263 2.98 5.00 6.60
C ASN A 263 3.33 3.78 5.74
N TRP A 264 4.22 3.95 4.76
CA TRP A 264 4.73 2.90 3.89
C TRP A 264 5.91 2.14 4.48
N GLY A 265 6.37 2.56 5.67
CA GLY A 265 7.41 1.86 6.40
C GLY A 265 6.91 0.57 7.04
N ASP A 266 7.86 -0.28 7.39
CA ASP A 266 7.62 -1.51 8.15
C ASP A 266 7.64 -1.29 9.67
N GLY A 267 8.04 -0.09 10.12
CA GLY A 267 7.98 0.36 11.51
C GLY A 267 6.83 1.32 11.80
N PRO A 268 6.36 1.41 13.06
CA PRO A 268 5.38 2.42 13.46
C PRO A 268 5.97 3.84 13.40
N ALA A 269 5.13 4.83 13.07
CA ALA A 269 5.46 6.24 13.17
C ALA A 269 4.80 6.83 14.42
N GLU A 270 5.58 7.31 15.38
CA GLU A 270 5.05 7.89 16.63
C GLU A 270 4.76 9.38 16.50
N ASN A 271 3.78 9.86 17.28
CA ASN A 271 3.40 11.28 17.40
C ASN A 271 3.26 11.97 16.03
N VAL A 272 2.57 11.30 15.11
CA VAL A 272 2.31 11.80 13.77
C VAL A 272 1.41 13.02 13.85
N VAL A 273 1.84 14.07 13.16
CA VAL A 273 1.14 15.34 13.04
C VAL A 273 1.01 15.70 11.57
N VAL A 274 -0.18 16.14 11.18
CA VAL A 274 -0.40 16.80 9.89
C VAL A 274 -0.65 18.28 10.14
N ASP A 275 0.20 19.13 9.58
CA ASP A 275 0.03 20.57 9.52
C ASP A 275 -0.48 20.97 8.13
N SER A 276 -1.44 21.89 8.05
CA SER A 276 -1.92 22.48 6.81
C SER A 276 -1.94 23.98 6.89
N LEU A 277 -1.17 24.62 6.01
CA LEU A 277 -1.13 26.06 5.84
C LEU A 277 -2.01 26.45 4.67
N PHE A 278 -3.13 27.12 4.94
CA PHE A 278 -4.02 27.71 3.94
C PHE A 278 -3.77 29.22 3.84
N SER A 279 -4.05 29.83 2.69
CA SER A 279 -3.99 31.30 2.52
C SER A 279 -4.98 31.98 3.49
N PRO A 280 -4.52 32.60 4.61
CA PRO A 280 -5.39 32.95 5.72
C PRO A 280 -6.33 34.13 5.44
N ALA A 281 -6.01 34.97 4.45
CA ALA A 281 -6.87 36.06 4.00
C ALA A 281 -7.94 35.61 3.00
N ASP A 282 -7.73 34.46 2.34
CA ASP A 282 -8.50 34.01 1.19
C ASP A 282 -9.38 32.80 1.52
N LEU A 283 -9.07 32.07 2.59
CA LEU A 283 -9.76 30.86 3.04
C LEU A 283 -10.07 30.95 4.53
N ALA A 284 -11.33 30.68 4.90
CA ALA A 284 -11.75 30.56 6.30
C ALA A 284 -12.15 29.13 6.64
N PHE A 285 -11.66 28.61 7.76
CA PHE A 285 -11.97 27.26 8.21
C PHE A 285 -13.44 27.09 8.60
N LEU A 286 -14.08 26.00 8.15
CA LEU A 286 -15.44 25.64 8.52
C LEU A 286 -15.48 24.42 9.44
N THR A 287 -15.01 23.27 8.93
CA THR A 287 -15.08 21.99 9.64
C THR A 287 -14.18 20.93 8.98
N TYR A 288 -14.12 19.74 9.56
CA TYR A 288 -13.35 18.60 9.08
C TYR A 288 -14.00 17.28 9.51
N THR A 289 -13.61 16.15 8.91
CA THR A 289 -14.30 14.85 9.12
C THR A 289 -13.52 13.84 9.95
N ALA A 290 -12.30 14.17 10.36
CA ALA A 290 -11.44 13.25 11.12
C ALA A 290 -11.79 13.22 12.62
N PRO A 291 -11.55 12.09 13.32
CA PRO A 291 -11.67 12.01 14.77
C PRO A 291 -10.44 12.58 15.51
N PHE A 292 -9.55 13.28 14.81
CA PHE A 292 -8.31 13.80 15.38
C PHE A 292 -8.53 15.09 16.16
N THR A 293 -7.73 15.28 17.21
CA THR A 293 -7.61 16.56 17.88
C THR A 293 -7.07 17.59 16.89
N HIS A 294 -7.82 18.67 16.71
CA HIS A 294 -7.52 19.78 15.82
C HIS A 294 -7.24 21.06 16.62
N VAL A 295 -6.27 21.85 16.15
CA VAL A 295 -6.01 23.19 16.65
C VAL A 295 -5.51 24.10 15.52
N GLU A 296 -5.92 25.36 15.53
CA GLU A 296 -5.28 26.40 14.73
C GLU A 296 -4.10 26.97 15.52
N VAL A 297 -2.88 26.70 15.09
CA VAL A 297 -1.64 27.07 15.82
C VAL A 297 -1.16 28.49 15.48
N ALA A 298 -1.55 28.99 14.31
CA ALA A 298 -1.32 30.35 13.81
C ALA A 298 -2.37 30.63 12.71
N PRO A 299 -2.61 31.90 12.31
CA PRO A 299 -3.59 32.22 11.27
C PRO A 299 -3.41 31.37 10.01
N GLY A 300 -4.41 30.56 9.68
CA GLY A 300 -4.42 29.66 8.51
C GLY A 300 -3.55 28.40 8.64
N LEU A 301 -2.82 28.22 9.73
CA LEU A 301 -2.05 27.01 10.03
C LEU A 301 -2.84 26.11 10.98
N HIS A 302 -3.44 25.06 10.43
CA HIS A 302 -4.21 24.07 11.16
C HIS A 302 -3.40 22.79 11.38
N ARG A 303 -3.51 22.22 12.58
CA ARG A 303 -2.79 21.02 13.00
C ARG A 303 -3.76 19.92 13.40
N TRP A 304 -3.55 18.71 12.88
CA TRP A 304 -4.21 17.48 13.33
C TRP A 304 -3.21 16.52 13.96
N GLN A 305 -3.55 16.03 15.15
CA GLN A 305 -2.76 15.04 15.89
C GLN A 305 -3.27 13.63 15.59
N LEU A 306 -2.50 12.87 14.80
CA LEU A 306 -2.87 11.51 14.40
C LEU A 306 -2.44 10.46 15.44
N GLY A 307 -1.45 10.77 16.28
CA GLY A 307 -0.94 9.84 17.28
C GLY A 307 0.05 8.85 16.66
N THR A 308 -0.05 7.57 16.98
CA THR A 308 0.84 6.56 16.36
C THR A 308 0.18 6.01 15.10
N LEU A 309 0.88 6.10 13.98
CA LEU A 309 0.46 5.50 12.70
C LEU A 309 1.20 4.17 12.50
N PRO A 310 0.50 3.02 12.56
CA PRO A 310 1.15 1.71 12.38
C PRO A 310 1.83 1.54 11.02
N ALA A 311 2.71 0.54 10.91
CA ALA A 311 3.29 0.14 9.64
C ALA A 311 2.19 -0.23 8.62
N ASN A 312 2.38 0.17 7.35
CA ASN A 312 1.43 -0.05 6.25
C ASN A 312 0.00 0.48 6.50
N ALA A 313 -0.17 1.44 7.43
CA ALA A 313 -1.46 2.05 7.69
C ALA A 313 -1.64 3.32 6.84
N ASP A 314 -2.85 3.51 6.32
CA ASP A 314 -3.25 4.70 5.59
C ASP A 314 -4.64 5.19 6.02
N GLY A 315 -4.93 6.44 5.66
CA GLY A 315 -6.24 7.02 5.85
C GLY A 315 -6.37 8.37 5.17
N LYS A 316 -7.58 8.92 5.24
CA LYS A 316 -7.86 10.26 4.70
C LYS A 316 -8.96 10.96 5.48
N PHE A 317 -8.98 12.28 5.40
CA PHE A 317 -10.06 13.10 5.92
C PHE A 317 -10.25 14.35 5.07
N ASP A 318 -11.43 14.95 5.20
CA ASP A 318 -11.77 16.18 4.50
C ASP A 318 -11.62 17.38 5.42
N VAL A 319 -11.19 18.49 4.86
CA VAL A 319 -11.20 19.83 5.45
C VAL A 319 -12.05 20.73 4.58
N TYR A 320 -13.03 21.39 5.18
CA TYR A 320 -13.95 22.28 4.50
C TYR A 320 -13.60 23.73 4.83
N MET A 321 -13.39 24.53 3.78
CA MET A 321 -13.04 25.94 3.88
C MET A 321 -14.08 26.78 3.15
N GLN A 322 -14.36 27.99 3.63
CA GLN A 322 -15.07 29.03 2.89
C GLN A 322 -14.07 29.81 2.03
N VAL A 323 -14.43 30.09 0.79
CA VAL A 323 -13.64 30.89 -0.15
C VAL A 323 -14.02 32.36 0.01
N LEU A 324 -13.07 33.15 0.53
CA LEU A 324 -13.19 34.60 0.70
C LEU A 324 -12.56 35.38 -0.45
N ALA A 325 -11.63 34.75 -1.17
CA ALA A 325 -10.97 35.33 -2.33
C ALA A 325 -11.95 35.63 -3.48
N PRO A 326 -11.74 36.74 -4.23
CA PRO A 326 -12.53 37.06 -5.41
C PRO A 326 -12.12 36.21 -6.63
N ASN A 327 -12.97 36.16 -7.65
CA ASN A 327 -12.64 35.52 -8.93
C ASN A 327 -11.29 36.02 -9.52
N GLY A 328 -10.47 35.08 -10.00
CA GLY A 328 -9.14 35.30 -10.55
C GLY A 328 -8.00 35.35 -9.52
N GLN A 329 -8.31 35.35 -8.22
CA GLN A 329 -7.30 35.29 -7.15
C GLN A 329 -6.75 33.86 -7.02
N LEU A 330 -5.42 33.74 -6.87
CA LEU A 330 -4.77 32.46 -6.57
C LEU A 330 -4.91 32.16 -5.07
N ILE A 331 -5.39 30.97 -4.73
CA ILE A 331 -5.37 30.44 -3.37
C ILE A 331 -4.37 29.28 -3.26
N THR A 332 -3.77 29.12 -2.09
CA THR A 332 -2.76 28.09 -1.83
C THR A 332 -3.07 27.31 -0.55
N HIS A 333 -2.65 26.05 -0.56
CA HIS A 333 -2.66 25.17 0.60
C HIS A 333 -1.42 24.27 0.56
N THR A 334 -0.71 24.16 1.68
CA THR A 334 0.40 23.21 1.82
C THR A 334 0.13 22.31 3.00
N ALA A 335 0.03 21.00 2.74
CA ALA A 335 -0.05 19.98 3.77
C ALA A 335 1.36 19.44 4.05
N ARG A 336 1.68 19.19 5.32
CA ARG A 336 2.94 18.62 5.77
C ARG A 336 2.68 17.59 6.86
N ILE A 337 3.24 16.40 6.71
CA ILE A 337 3.21 15.35 7.74
C ILE A 337 4.58 15.27 8.44
N THR A 338 4.55 15.00 9.74
CA THR A 338 5.76 14.79 10.55
C THR A 338 5.52 13.67 11.55
N THR A 339 6.60 13.05 12.00
CA THR A 339 6.64 12.07 13.11
C THR A 339 7.80 12.44 14.03
N SER A 340 7.71 12.08 15.31
CA SER A 340 8.84 12.21 16.23
C SER A 340 9.88 11.11 16.09
N ASN A 341 9.61 10.07 15.28
CA ASN A 341 10.55 8.98 15.07
C ASN A 341 11.80 9.49 14.33
N PRO A 342 13.00 9.42 14.94
CA PRO A 342 14.22 9.95 14.34
C PRO A 342 14.71 9.13 13.14
N TYR A 343 14.19 7.92 12.97
CA TYR A 343 14.56 6.99 11.90
C TYR A 343 13.55 6.97 10.75
N ASN A 344 12.73 8.02 10.64
CA ASN A 344 11.81 8.17 9.52
C ASN A 344 12.57 8.21 8.18
N THR A 345 12.27 7.28 7.29
CA THR A 345 12.95 7.12 5.98
C THR A 345 12.24 7.81 4.83
N SER A 346 11.19 8.59 5.12
CA SER A 346 10.39 9.29 4.11
C SER A 346 11.24 10.21 3.25
N TYR A 347 10.93 10.28 1.95
CA TYR A 347 11.53 11.31 1.11
C TYR A 347 10.96 12.70 1.42
N PRO A 348 11.74 13.78 1.19
CA PRO A 348 11.26 15.14 1.44
C PRO A 348 9.97 15.52 0.68
N TRP A 349 9.74 14.95 -0.50
CA TRP A 349 8.52 15.20 -1.30
C TRP A 349 7.32 14.37 -0.85
N ASP A 350 7.52 13.29 -0.11
CA ASP A 350 6.41 12.51 0.45
C ASP A 350 5.82 13.20 1.68
N VAL A 351 6.62 13.97 2.41
CA VAL A 351 6.20 14.60 3.68
C VAL A 351 5.59 15.98 3.51
N THR A 352 5.66 16.59 2.33
CA THR A 352 5.10 17.93 2.05
C THR A 352 4.42 17.97 0.69
N TYR A 353 3.15 18.37 0.65
CA TYR A 353 2.35 18.45 -0.57
C TYR A 353 1.76 19.85 -0.76
N PRO A 354 2.33 20.69 -1.64
CA PRO A 354 1.75 21.98 -2.01
C PRO A 354 0.61 21.82 -3.03
N TRP A 355 -0.37 22.69 -2.92
CA TRP A 355 -1.51 22.81 -3.83
C TRP A 355 -1.86 24.28 -4.05
N SER A 356 -2.33 24.61 -5.25
CA SER A 356 -2.83 25.95 -5.57
C SER A 356 -3.83 25.90 -6.72
N ASP A 357 -4.81 26.78 -6.70
CA ASP A 357 -5.76 26.98 -7.81
C ASP A 357 -6.30 28.41 -7.83
N PHE A 358 -6.86 28.83 -8.97
CA PHE A 358 -7.51 30.11 -9.12
C PHE A 358 -8.99 30.02 -8.76
N VAL A 359 -9.47 31.02 -8.01
CA VAL A 359 -10.91 31.16 -7.73
C VAL A 359 -11.65 31.52 -9.01
N ALA A 360 -12.74 30.81 -9.28
CA ALA A 360 -13.62 31.06 -10.43
C ALA A 360 -14.91 31.79 -10.00
N VAL A 361 -15.62 32.35 -10.99
CA VAL A 361 -16.99 32.81 -10.81
C VAL A 361 -17.86 31.63 -10.39
N ASN A 362 -18.73 31.84 -9.40
CA ASN A 362 -19.59 30.79 -8.88
C ASN A 362 -20.56 30.28 -9.96
N ALA A 363 -20.39 29.02 -10.34
CA ALA A 363 -21.20 28.30 -11.31
C ALA A 363 -21.61 26.93 -10.77
N ALA A 364 -21.88 26.83 -9.46
CA ALA A 364 -22.38 25.61 -8.82
C ALA A 364 -23.81 25.28 -9.27
N ASP A 365 -24.11 23.98 -9.44
CA ASP A 365 -25.43 23.47 -9.82
C ASP A 365 -25.75 22.27 -8.92
N ALA A 366 -26.26 22.58 -7.72
CA ALA A 366 -26.62 21.58 -6.73
C ALA A 366 -27.93 20.87 -7.15
N ARG A 367 -27.86 19.55 -7.28
CA ARG A 367 -29.03 18.72 -7.61
C ARG A 367 -29.18 17.60 -6.60
N ALA A 368 -30.43 17.24 -6.32
CA ALA A 368 -30.78 16.10 -5.49
C ALA A 368 -31.81 15.22 -6.22
N MET A 369 -31.61 13.91 -6.16
CA MET A 369 -32.57 12.91 -6.62
C MET A 369 -32.91 11.99 -5.46
N MET A 370 -34.17 11.56 -5.35
CA MET A 370 -34.63 10.67 -4.28
C MET A 370 -35.35 9.46 -4.84
N TYR A 371 -35.12 8.30 -4.24
CA TYR A 371 -35.82 7.06 -4.53
C TYR A 371 -36.07 6.27 -3.23
N ALA A 372 -37.16 5.49 -3.20
CA ALA A 372 -37.56 4.70 -2.04
C ALA A 372 -37.36 3.19 -2.31
N GLN A 373 -36.87 2.45 -1.31
CA GLN A 373 -36.65 1.00 -1.38
C GLN A 373 -37.08 0.29 -0.08
N PRO A 374 -37.96 -0.73 -0.13
CA PRO A 374 -38.80 -1.06 -1.28
C PRO A 374 -39.77 0.10 -1.58
N PHE A 375 -40.24 0.18 -2.82
CA PHE A 375 -41.20 1.21 -3.22
C PHE A 375 -42.54 1.08 -2.46
N ASP A 376 -42.99 -0.15 -2.23
CA ASP A 376 -44.22 -0.49 -1.51
C ASP A 376 -43.90 -1.38 -0.28
N PRO A 377 -43.49 -0.81 0.87
CA PRO A 377 -43.36 -1.61 2.09
C PRO A 377 -44.74 -2.04 2.61
N PRO A 378 -44.87 -3.24 3.18
CA PRO A 378 -46.08 -3.60 3.90
C PRO A 378 -46.29 -2.68 5.13
N PRO A 379 -47.52 -2.56 5.66
CA PRO A 379 -47.76 -1.91 6.95
C PRO A 379 -46.89 -2.51 8.06
N GLY A 380 -46.24 -1.67 8.88
CA GLY A 380 -45.25 -2.08 9.88
C GLY A 380 -43.85 -2.34 9.32
N GLY A 381 -43.71 -2.43 7.98
CA GLY A 381 -42.45 -2.66 7.30
C GLY A 381 -41.55 -1.42 7.29
N THR A 382 -40.27 -1.64 7.01
CA THR A 382 -39.29 -0.56 6.83
C THR A 382 -39.15 -0.20 5.36
N MET A 383 -39.05 1.09 5.07
CA MET A 383 -38.57 1.61 3.79
C MET A 383 -37.39 2.53 4.01
N THR A 384 -36.65 2.68 2.92
CA THR A 384 -35.39 3.38 2.89
C THR A 384 -35.45 4.44 1.78
N PHE A 385 -35.26 5.70 2.14
CA PHE A 385 -35.09 6.78 1.17
C PHE A 385 -33.61 6.95 0.87
N LEU A 386 -33.23 6.73 -0.39
CA LEU A 386 -31.91 7.03 -0.90
C LEU A 386 -31.97 8.39 -1.58
N ILE A 387 -31.08 9.29 -1.16
CA ILE A 387 -31.01 10.64 -1.71
C ILE A 387 -29.61 10.84 -2.27
N ASP A 388 -29.53 11.05 -3.58
CA ASP A 388 -28.31 11.35 -4.32
C ASP A 388 -28.20 12.87 -4.50
N ALA A 389 -27.31 13.51 -3.73
CA ALA A 389 -27.05 14.94 -3.81
C ALA A 389 -25.65 15.22 -4.37
N CYS A 390 -25.54 15.86 -5.54
CA CYS A 390 -24.25 16.16 -6.15
C CYS A 390 -24.26 17.50 -6.92
N ASN A 391 -23.07 18.00 -7.21
CA ASN A 391 -22.84 19.24 -7.93
C ASN A 391 -22.59 18.97 -9.42
N TRP A 392 -23.47 19.47 -10.29
CA TRP A 392 -23.32 19.43 -11.75
C TRP A 392 -22.67 20.69 -12.32
N GLY A 393 -22.31 21.62 -11.45
CA GLY A 393 -21.74 22.91 -11.81
C GLY A 393 -20.26 22.81 -12.14
N ALA A 394 -19.73 23.89 -12.73
CA ALA A 394 -18.30 23.97 -13.07
C ALA A 394 -17.43 24.33 -11.86
N THR A 395 -18.03 24.72 -10.74
CA THR A 395 -17.32 25.10 -9.51
C THR A 395 -17.95 24.46 -8.30
N SER A 396 -17.17 24.31 -7.23
CA SER A 396 -17.61 23.80 -5.92
C SER A 396 -18.78 24.62 -5.37
N SER A 397 -19.70 23.97 -4.66
CA SER A 397 -20.86 24.64 -4.08
C SER A 397 -20.51 25.36 -2.77
N GLY A 398 -21.35 26.30 -2.35
CA GLY A 398 -21.42 26.72 -0.95
C GLY A 398 -22.18 25.70 -0.09
N TRP A 399 -22.56 26.14 1.11
CA TRP A 399 -23.41 25.37 2.01
C TRP A 399 -24.69 24.91 1.31
N VAL A 400 -24.96 23.62 1.38
CA VAL A 400 -26.24 23.05 0.93
C VAL A 400 -27.04 22.59 2.12
N THR A 401 -28.35 22.82 2.07
CA THR A 401 -29.31 22.29 3.03
C THR A 401 -30.30 21.40 2.29
N LEU A 402 -30.31 20.12 2.63
CA LEU A 402 -31.31 19.17 2.21
C LEU A 402 -32.44 19.18 3.25
N THR A 403 -33.65 19.53 2.81
CA THR A 403 -34.85 19.43 3.63
C THR A 403 -35.82 18.42 3.02
N GLY A 404 -36.39 17.56 3.86
CA GLY A 404 -37.37 16.57 3.45
C GLY A 404 -38.47 16.42 4.49
N THR A 405 -39.68 16.13 4.03
CA THR A 405 -40.80 15.76 4.91
C THR A 405 -41.17 14.31 4.63
N LEU A 406 -41.11 13.49 5.67
CA LEU A 406 -41.51 12.09 5.62
C LEU A 406 -43.04 11.99 5.54
N PRO A 407 -43.59 10.97 4.84
CA PRO A 407 -45.03 10.76 4.78
C PRO A 407 -45.64 10.61 6.18
N LEU A 408 -46.86 11.13 6.38
CA LEU A 408 -47.54 11.15 7.69
C LEU A 408 -47.66 9.76 8.35
N SER A 409 -47.74 8.70 7.55
CA SER A 409 -47.85 7.32 8.03
C SER A 409 -46.49 6.66 8.33
N THR A 410 -45.41 7.44 8.42
CA THR A 410 -44.05 6.93 8.63
C THR A 410 -43.41 7.52 9.88
N THR A 411 -42.52 6.74 10.51
CA THR A 411 -41.68 7.19 11.62
C THR A 411 -40.21 7.07 11.24
N ALA A 412 -39.45 8.15 11.40
CA ALA A 412 -38.01 8.17 11.19
C ALA A 412 -37.28 7.26 12.19
N LEU A 413 -36.40 6.39 11.71
CA LEU A 413 -35.58 5.51 12.55
C LEU A 413 -34.14 6.01 12.66
N SER A 414 -33.48 6.20 11.52
CA SER A 414 -32.08 6.62 11.46
C SER A 414 -31.73 7.23 10.12
N TRP A 415 -30.59 7.92 10.07
CA TRP A 415 -29.98 8.32 8.80
C TRP A 415 -28.47 8.04 8.81
N TRP A 416 -27.88 7.85 7.63
CA TRP A 416 -26.44 7.78 7.43
C TRP A 416 -26.07 8.27 6.02
N SER A 417 -24.79 8.52 5.77
CA SER A 417 -24.29 8.95 4.46
C SER A 417 -23.04 8.17 4.08
N SER A 418 -22.95 7.73 2.82
CA SER A 418 -21.71 7.18 2.26
C SER A 418 -20.66 8.25 1.96
N SER A 419 -21.09 9.52 1.87
CA SER A 419 -20.23 10.67 1.65
C SER A 419 -20.01 11.42 2.98
N PRO A 420 -18.76 11.64 3.42
CA PRO A 420 -18.48 12.39 4.64
C PRO A 420 -18.92 13.87 4.54
N GLY A 421 -18.98 14.54 5.69
CA GLY A 421 -19.27 15.99 5.80
C GLY A 421 -20.76 16.37 5.91
N TRP A 422 -21.69 15.42 5.82
CA TRP A 422 -23.08 15.66 6.17
C TRP A 422 -23.28 15.71 7.68
N SER A 423 -24.06 16.68 8.14
CA SER A 423 -24.50 16.81 9.53
C SER A 423 -25.97 17.20 9.58
N GLY A 424 -26.65 16.95 10.69
CA GLY A 424 -28.07 17.30 10.81
C GLY A 424 -28.82 16.35 11.71
N ALA A 425 -30.15 16.48 11.69
CA ALA A 425 -31.01 15.73 12.58
C ALA A 425 -32.34 15.35 11.92
N LEU A 426 -32.96 14.33 12.49
CA LEU A 426 -34.34 13.95 12.26
C LEU A 426 -35.17 14.61 13.37
N ALA A 427 -36.14 15.45 13.01
CA ALA A 427 -37.03 16.12 13.94
C ALA A 427 -38.49 15.76 13.60
N GLY A 428 -39.03 14.75 14.29
CA GLY A 428 -40.37 14.22 13.99
C GLY A 428 -40.41 13.62 12.58
N SER A 429 -41.26 14.18 11.72
CA SER A 429 -41.37 13.81 10.30
C SER A 429 -40.44 14.62 9.38
N THR A 430 -39.59 15.50 9.91
CA THR A 430 -38.75 16.37 9.10
C THR A 430 -37.30 15.93 9.14
N VAL A 431 -36.66 15.92 7.98
CA VAL A 431 -35.23 15.69 7.80
C VAL A 431 -34.57 17.01 7.42
N VAL A 432 -33.56 17.45 8.17
CA VAL A 432 -32.74 18.62 7.82
C VAL A 432 -31.28 18.21 7.91
N LEU A 433 -30.63 18.14 6.76
CA LEU A 433 -29.21 17.80 6.64
C LEU A 433 -28.47 18.94 5.95
N THR A 434 -27.28 19.25 6.42
CA THR A 434 -26.40 20.27 5.84
C THR A 434 -25.06 19.67 5.48
N LYS A 435 -24.45 20.21 4.43
CA LYS A 435 -23.08 19.91 4.04
C LYS A 435 -22.38 21.20 3.58
N PRO A 436 -21.09 21.42 3.95
CA PRO A 436 -20.39 22.63 3.53
C PRO A 436 -20.25 22.76 2.02
N THR A 437 -19.98 21.67 1.29
CA THR A 437 -19.93 21.69 -0.18
C THR A 437 -20.25 20.30 -0.74
N LEU A 438 -20.93 20.25 -1.89
CA LEU A 438 -21.21 18.99 -2.59
C LEU A 438 -19.98 18.51 -3.37
N GLY A 439 -19.88 17.20 -3.57
CA GLY A 439 -18.95 16.63 -4.52
C GLY A 439 -19.49 16.72 -5.94
N ASP A 440 -18.59 16.77 -6.91
CA ASP A 440 -18.94 16.74 -8.33
C ASP A 440 -19.58 15.40 -8.72
N CYS A 441 -20.44 15.45 -9.73
CA CYS A 441 -20.96 14.27 -10.42
C CYS A 441 -20.04 13.95 -11.63
#